data_AF-A0A2A5AZ88-F1
#
_entry.id   AF-A0A2A5AZ88-F1
#
_cell.length_a   1.000
_cell.length_b   1.000
_cell.length_c   1.000
_cell.angle_alpha   90.00
_cell.angle_beta   90.00
_cell.angle_gamma   90.00
#
_symmetry.space_group_name_H-M   'P 1'
#
loop_
_entity.id
_entity.type
_entity.pdbx_description
1 polymer ?
#
loop_
_entity_poly.entity_id
_entity_poly.type
_entity_poly.pdbx_seq_one_letter_code
_entity_poly.pdbx_strand_id
1 'polypeptide(L)' 'MAQDGDLKNLYPPGNNGTSRGVGMIDGDDGKNYVFQTPTDNNNHELALGSISFTLSENGKHIESVSQTSDDLLGGG' A
#
# COMPACT_ATOMS: atom_id res chain seq x y z
N MET A 1 7.93 0.43 -12.28
CA MET A 1 8.19 1.88 -12.08
C MET A 1 7.75 2.24 -10.67
N ALA A 2 8.60 2.88 -9.87
CA ALA A 2 8.23 3.34 -8.53
C ALA A 2 7.37 4.62 -8.62
N GLN A 3 6.34 4.69 -7.79
CA GLN A 3 5.45 5.84 -7.62
C GLN A 3 5.12 6.01 -6.14
N ASP A 4 4.74 7.23 -5.79
CA ASP A 4 4.29 7.60 -4.47
C ASP A 4 2.78 7.94 -4.52
N GLY A 5 2.13 7.76 -3.37
CA GLY A 5 0.74 8.11 -3.19
C GLY A 5 0.31 7.95 -1.74
N ASP A 6 -0.99 8.05 -1.50
CA ASP A 6 -1.59 7.88 -0.18
C ASP A 6 -2.51 6.67 -0.15
N LEU A 7 -2.32 5.79 0.82
CA LEU A 7 -3.28 4.75 1.17
C LEU A 7 -4.52 5.40 1.81
N LYS A 8 -5.64 5.44 1.06
CA LYS A 8 -6.89 6.05 1.53
C LYS A 8 -7.78 5.07 2.27
N ASN A 9 -7.95 3.88 1.70
CA ASN A 9 -8.85 2.87 2.23
C ASN A 9 -8.19 1.50 2.23
N LEU A 10 -8.50 0.72 3.26
CA LEU A 10 -8.13 -0.68 3.32
C LEU A 10 -9.35 -1.51 3.74
N TYR A 11 -9.80 -2.37 2.84
CA TYR A 11 -11.00 -3.15 3.03
C TYR A 11 -10.66 -4.51 3.67
N PRO A 12 -11.27 -4.83 4.84
CA PRO A 12 -11.06 -6.09 5.56
C PRO A 12 -11.55 -7.33 4.77
N PRO A 13 -11.15 -8.55 5.18
CA PRO A 13 -10.62 -8.93 6.49
C PRO A 13 -9.12 -8.63 6.63
N GLY A 14 -8.75 -7.83 7.63
CA GLY A 14 -7.41 -7.78 8.21
C GLY A 14 -6.30 -7.23 7.33
N ASN A 15 -5.94 -5.98 7.60
CA ASN A 15 -4.65 -5.38 7.25
C ASN A 15 -3.45 -6.04 7.95
N ASN A 16 -3.67 -7.09 8.74
CA ASN A 16 -2.68 -7.65 9.66
C ASN A 16 -1.60 -8.46 8.92
N GLY A 17 -1.33 -8.19 7.64
CA GLY A 17 -0.35 -8.92 6.82
C GLY A 17 -0.66 -10.41 6.61
N THR A 18 -1.82 -10.90 7.04
CA THR A 18 -2.15 -12.34 7.13
C THR A 18 -3.51 -12.70 6.56
N SER A 19 -4.36 -11.71 6.25
CA SER A 19 -5.69 -11.92 5.68
C SER A 19 -5.81 -11.23 4.32
N ARG A 20 -6.57 -11.85 3.41
CA ARG A 20 -6.78 -11.36 2.05
C ARG A 20 -7.68 -10.12 2.08
N GLY A 21 -7.08 -8.95 1.88
CA GLY A 21 -7.73 -7.65 1.84
C GLY A 21 -7.40 -6.90 0.56
N VAL A 22 -8.05 -5.75 0.37
CA VAL A 22 -7.80 -4.85 -0.77
C VAL A 22 -7.50 -3.46 -0.26
N GLY A 23 -6.36 -2.90 -0.65
CA GLY A 23 -5.98 -1.52 -0.38
C GLY A 23 -6.21 -0.64 -1.60
N MET A 24 -6.62 0.61 -1.36
CA MET A 24 -6.76 1.65 -2.38
C MET A 24 -5.76 2.77 -2.13
N ILE A 25 -4.95 3.06 -3.15
CA ILE A 25 -3.94 4.11 -3.15
C ILE A 25 -4.42 5.22 -4.08
N ASP A 26 -4.39 6.45 -3.59
CA ASP A 26 -4.50 7.66 -4.40
C ASP A 26 -3.08 8.05 -4.82
N GLY A 27 -2.73 7.85 -6.09
CA GLY A 27 -1.39 8.13 -6.61
C GLY A 27 -1.19 9.62 -6.87
N ASP A 28 0.03 10.11 -6.67
CA ASP A 28 0.38 11.52 -6.90
C ASP A 28 0.21 11.95 -8.37
N ASP A 29 0.08 10.99 -9.29
CA ASP A 29 -0.25 11.24 -10.69
C ASP A 29 -1.76 11.49 -10.95
N GLY A 30 -2.56 11.53 -9.87
CA GLY A 30 -4.01 11.72 -9.90
C GLY A 30 -4.79 10.48 -10.29
N LYS A 31 -4.15 9.30 -10.34
CA LYS A 31 -4.82 8.03 -10.60
C LYS A 31 -5.02 7.24 -9.32
N ASN A 32 -6.07 6.43 -9.31
CA ASN A 32 -6.33 5.50 -8.22
C ASN A 32 -5.77 4.12 -8.56
N TYR A 33 -5.10 3.52 -7.59
CA TYR A 33 -4.51 2.19 -7.68
C TYR A 33 -5.08 1.27 -6.62
N VAL A 34 -5.10 -0.03 -6.92
CA VAL A 34 -5.59 -1.06 -6.02
C VAL A 34 -4.56 -2.18 -5.90
N PHE A 35 -4.34 -2.67 -4.69
CA PHE A 35 -3.45 -3.79 -4.42
C PHE A 35 -4.12 -4.80 -3.48
N GLN A 36 -3.61 -6.01 -3.48
CA GLN A 36 -4.12 -7.12 -2.68
C GLN A 36 -3.14 -7.47 -1.57
N THR A 37 -3.65 -7.56 -0.35
CA THR A 37 -2.90 -8.10 0.77
C THR A 37 -3.05 -9.62 0.82
N PRO A 38 -2.07 -10.38 1.37
CA PRO A 38 -0.79 -9.88 1.86
C PRO A 38 0.37 -9.99 0.84
N THR A 39 0.07 -10.39 -0.41
CA THR A 39 1.09 -10.63 -1.43
C THR A 39 1.80 -9.34 -1.84
N ASP A 40 1.06 -8.25 -2.09
CA ASP A 40 1.64 -7.02 -2.62
C ASP A 40 2.31 -6.17 -1.53
N ASN A 41 1.92 -6.34 -0.26
CA ASN A 41 2.51 -5.63 0.89
C ASN A 41 3.57 -6.45 1.64
N ASN A 42 4.11 -7.52 1.04
CA ASN A 42 5.13 -8.38 1.66
C ASN A 42 4.76 -8.87 3.07
N ASN A 43 3.49 -9.20 3.32
CA ASN A 43 2.96 -9.58 4.62
C ASN A 43 3.19 -8.54 5.75
N HIS A 44 3.45 -7.27 5.41
CA HIS A 44 3.55 -6.19 6.40
C HIS A 44 2.20 -5.49 6.57
N GLU A 45 1.85 -5.18 7.81
CA GLU A 45 0.72 -4.29 8.07
C GLU A 45 1.02 -2.90 7.52
N LEU A 46 0.05 -2.32 6.82
CA LEU A 46 0.13 -0.96 6.30
C LEU A 46 -0.74 -0.05 7.16
N ALA A 47 -0.38 1.21 7.32
CA ALA A 47 -1.25 2.22 7.92
C ALA A 47 -1.77 3.15 6.83
N LEU A 48 -2.96 3.74 7.03
CA LEU A 48 -3.45 4.81 6.17
C LEU A 48 -2.42 5.95 6.17
N GLY A 49 -2.17 6.55 5.00
CA GLY A 49 -1.16 7.59 4.84
C GLY A 49 -0.21 7.34 3.67
N SER A 50 0.87 8.09 3.61
CA SER A 50 1.79 8.10 2.47
C SER A 50 2.50 6.76 2.31
N ILE A 51 2.59 6.30 1.07
CA ILE A 51 3.09 5.00 0.70
C ILE A 51 3.77 5.05 -0.67
N SER A 52 4.78 4.22 -0.85
CA SER A 52 5.45 4.03 -2.14
C SER A 52 5.07 2.67 -2.71
N PHE A 53 4.80 2.62 -4.00
CA PHE A 53 4.43 1.39 -4.70
C PHE A 53 5.15 1.26 -6.03
N THR A 54 5.43 0.03 -6.43
CA THR A 54 6.00 -0.27 -7.75
C THR A 54 4.91 -0.82 -8.64
N LEU A 55 4.71 -0.17 -9.78
CA LEU A 55 3.88 -0.69 -10.86
C LEU A 55 4.68 -1.59 -11.78
N SER A 56 4.01 -2.58 -12.37
CA SER A 56 4.59 -3.41 -13.42
C SER A 56 5.00 -2.61 -14.64
N GLU A 57 5.81 -3.23 -15.50
CA GLU A 57 6.33 -2.62 -16.73
C GLU A 57 5.21 -2.03 -17.63
N ASN A 58 4.03 -2.64 -17.59
CA ASN A 58 2.84 -2.19 -18.32
C ASN A 58 1.97 -1.17 -17.58
N GLY A 59 2.32 -0.79 -16.34
CA GLY A 59 1.59 0.16 -15.50
C GLY A 59 0.20 -0.30 -15.06
N LYS A 60 -0.14 -1.59 -15.25
CA LYS A 60 -1.49 -2.12 -15.04
C LYS A 60 -1.74 -2.69 -13.64
N HIS A 61 -0.70 -3.16 -12.97
CA HIS A 61 -0.81 -3.82 -11.67
C HIS A 61 0.34 -3.37 -10.77
N ILE A 62 0.05 -3.32 -9.48
CA ILE A 62 1.05 -3.12 -8.44
C ILE A 62 1.81 -4.43 -8.25
N GLU A 63 3.14 -4.34 -8.19
CA GLU A 63 4.05 -5.45 -7.92
C GLU A 63 4.52 -5.45 -6.47
N SER A 64 4.66 -4.28 -5.88
CA SER A 64 5.03 -4.14 -4.49
C SER A 64 4.50 -2.84 -3.91
N VAL A 65 4.16 -2.88 -2.63
CA VAL A 65 3.79 -1.74 -1.81
C VAL A 65 4.71 -1.71 -0.60
N SER A 66 5.27 -0.55 -0.31
CA SER A 66 6.14 -0.31 0.82
C SER A 66 5.76 1.01 1.48
N GLN A 67 5.56 0.98 2.78
CA GLN A 67 5.41 2.17 3.58
C GLN A 67 6.71 2.37 4.34
N THR A 68 7.42 3.47 4.08
CA THR A 68 8.47 3.92 5.00
C THR A 68 7.77 4.26 6.30
N SER A 69 8.02 3.48 7.34
CA SER A 69 7.50 3.70 8.69
C SER A 69 8.12 4.96 9.29
N ASP A 70 7.74 6.13 8.80
CA ASP A 70 7.99 7.43 9.45
C ASP A 70 6.82 7.74 10.40
N ASP A 71 6.42 6.76 11.22
CA ASP A 71 5.58 6.98 12.42
C ASP A 71 5.78 5.89 13.49
N LEU A 72 6.93 5.18 13.48
CA LEU A 72 7.33 4.32 14.60
C LEU A 72 8.27 5.03 15.59
N LEU A 73 8.15 6.36 15.73
CA LEU A 73 8.83 7.12 16.78
C LEU A 73 7.86 8.11 17.44
N GLY A 74 7.21 7.68 18.52
CA GLY A 74 6.63 8.65 19.45
C GLY A 74 5.60 8.12 20.44
N GLY A 75 5.95 7.16 21.32
CA GLY A 75 5.03 6.79 22.40
C GLY A 75 5.60 5.91 23.50
N GLY A 76 6.36 6.55 24.42
CA GLY A 76 6.37 6.29 25.88
C GLY A 76 6.61 4.89 26.41
#